data_AF-A0A929EN97-F1
#
_entry.id   AF-A0A929EN97-F1
#
_cell.length_a   1.000
_cell.length_b   1.000
_cell.length_c   1.000
_cell.angle_alpha   90.00
_cell.angle_beta   90.00
_cell.angle_gamma   90.00
#
_symmetry.space_group_name_H-M   'P 1'
#
loop_
_entity.id
_entity.type
_entity.pdbx_description
1 polymer ?
#
loop_
_entity_poly.entity_id
_entity_poly.type
_entity_poly.pdbx_seq_one_letter_code
_entity_poly.pdbx_strand_id
1 'polypeptide(L)'
;MAAKEVKFGADARTLMINGVNTLADAVKVTLGPKGRNVILDKSYGAPTITKDGVSVAKEIELDNKFENMGAQMVKEVASHTSDAAGDGTTTATVLAQAILREGMKAVAAGINPMDIKRGIDKAVAASVEKLQSMSASCDDDKAIAQVGTISANSDLSVGGIIAEAMQKVGKEGVITVEDGSGFENELDVVEGMQFDRGYLSPYFVTDQQTMAADLENPFVLLFDKKISNIRELLPTLEAVAKASRPLLIIAEDIEGEALATLVVNS
;
A
#
# COMPACT_ATOMS: atom_id res chain seq x y z
N MET A 1 12.19 -14.84 -28.36
CA MET A 1 11.02 -14.90 -27.45
C MET A 1 10.98 -16.27 -26.81
N ALA A 2 10.79 -16.37 -25.50
CA ALA A 2 10.62 -17.65 -24.83
C ALA A 2 9.30 -18.32 -25.25
N ALA A 3 9.30 -19.65 -25.37
CA ALA A 3 8.10 -20.43 -25.64
C ALA A 3 7.04 -20.20 -24.54
N LYS A 4 5.75 -20.22 -24.91
CA LYS A 4 4.62 -19.96 -24.01
C LYS A 4 3.82 -21.24 -23.79
N GLU A 5 3.50 -21.53 -22.53
CA GLU A 5 2.54 -22.58 -22.18
C GLU A 5 1.13 -21.96 -22.17
N VAL A 6 0.15 -22.68 -22.73
CA VAL A 6 -1.24 -22.20 -22.82
C VAL A 6 -2.17 -23.29 -22.31
N LYS A 7 -3.06 -22.93 -21.38
CA LYS A 7 -4.14 -23.77 -20.85
C LYS A 7 -5.49 -23.11 -21.09
N PHE A 8 -6.53 -23.91 -21.26
CA PHE A 8 -7.87 -23.43 -21.60
C PHE A 8 -8.93 -23.98 -20.65
N GLY A 9 -10.09 -23.32 -20.62
CA GLY A 9 -11.29 -23.85 -20.01
C GLY A 9 -11.18 -24.11 -18.51
N ALA A 10 -11.68 -25.27 -18.08
CA ALA A 10 -11.76 -25.64 -16.67
C ALA A 10 -10.38 -25.85 -16.03
N ASP A 11 -9.42 -26.41 -16.77
CA ASP A 11 -8.09 -26.74 -16.23
C ASP A 11 -7.31 -25.49 -15.82
N ALA A 12 -7.31 -24.47 -16.69
CA ALA A 12 -6.69 -23.17 -16.36
C ALA A 12 -7.37 -22.52 -15.14
N ARG A 13 -8.69 -22.60 -15.11
CA ARG A 13 -9.53 -22.02 -14.07
C ARG A 13 -9.33 -22.66 -12.70
N THR A 14 -9.20 -23.98 -12.63
CA THR A 14 -8.90 -24.71 -11.40
C THR A 14 -7.54 -24.31 -10.83
N LEU A 15 -6.51 -24.22 -11.68
CA LEU A 15 -5.18 -23.76 -11.26
C LEU A 15 -5.21 -22.33 -10.72
N MET A 16 -5.88 -21.41 -11.41
CA MET A 16 -6.02 -20.03 -10.92
C MET A 16 -6.72 -19.99 -9.55
N ILE A 17 -7.80 -20.75 -9.36
CA ILE A 17 -8.49 -20.82 -8.05
C ILE A 17 -7.57 -21.37 -6.96
N ASN A 18 -6.77 -22.39 -7.25
CA ASN A 18 -5.84 -22.93 -6.26
C ASN A 18 -4.88 -21.85 -5.77
N GLY A 19 -4.33 -21.06 -6.68
CA GLY A 19 -3.47 -19.94 -6.30
C GLY A 19 -4.17 -18.86 -5.48
N VAL A 20 -5.40 -18.50 -5.88
CA VAL A 20 -6.26 -17.58 -5.11
C VAL A 20 -6.52 -18.12 -3.70
N ASN A 21 -6.81 -19.42 -3.57
CA ASN A 21 -7.07 -20.04 -2.28
C ASN A 21 -5.83 -20.06 -1.41
N THR A 22 -4.65 -20.40 -1.94
CA THR A 22 -3.41 -20.37 -1.19
C THR A 22 -3.14 -18.98 -0.61
N LEU A 23 -3.29 -17.92 -1.43
CA LEU A 23 -3.12 -16.55 -0.98
C LEU A 23 -4.17 -16.15 0.07
N ALA A 24 -5.45 -16.36 -0.24
CA ALA A 24 -6.54 -15.95 0.64
C ALA A 24 -6.56 -16.74 1.95
N ASP A 25 -6.19 -18.02 1.95
CA ASP A 25 -6.14 -18.85 3.14
C ASP A 25 -5.01 -18.43 4.09
N ALA A 26 -3.87 -17.97 3.53
CA ALA A 26 -2.79 -17.40 4.31
C ALA A 26 -3.13 -16.01 4.88
N VAL A 27 -3.83 -15.17 4.11
CA VAL A 27 -4.18 -13.80 4.53
C VAL A 27 -5.36 -13.80 5.52
N LYS A 28 -6.41 -14.59 5.28
CA LYS A 28 -7.64 -14.52 6.09
C LYS A 28 -7.50 -14.89 7.56
N VAL A 29 -6.44 -15.61 7.94
CA VAL A 29 -6.21 -15.96 9.35
C VAL A 29 -5.84 -14.75 10.19
N THR A 30 -5.42 -13.64 9.57
CA THR A 30 -5.09 -12.40 10.25
C THR A 30 -6.31 -11.49 10.49
N LEU A 31 -7.48 -11.84 9.96
CA LEU A 31 -8.67 -10.99 10.00
C LEU A 31 -9.20 -10.76 11.43
N GLY A 32 -9.34 -9.49 11.79
CA GLY A 32 -10.05 -9.04 12.99
C GLY A 32 -9.25 -9.18 14.30
N PRO A 33 -9.87 -8.86 15.46
CA PRO A 33 -9.16 -8.78 16.74
C PRO A 33 -8.64 -10.13 17.24
N LYS A 34 -9.19 -11.24 16.73
CA LYS A 34 -8.74 -12.62 17.00
C LYS A 34 -7.87 -13.17 15.86
N GLY A 35 -7.36 -12.31 14.99
CA GLY A 35 -6.38 -12.65 13.97
C GLY A 35 -5.18 -13.36 14.58
N ARG A 36 -4.75 -14.43 13.90
CA ARG A 36 -3.57 -15.21 14.27
C ARG A 36 -2.34 -14.64 13.59
N ASN A 37 -1.19 -14.88 14.21
CA ASN A 37 0.09 -14.50 13.65
C ASN A 37 0.42 -15.39 12.46
N VAL A 38 0.97 -14.77 11.42
CA VAL A 38 1.63 -15.44 10.30
C VAL A 38 3.13 -15.19 10.44
N ILE A 39 3.91 -16.24 10.22
CA ILE A 39 5.37 -16.18 10.30
C ILE A 39 5.91 -16.15 8.88
N LEU A 40 6.68 -15.13 8.56
CA LEU A 40 7.30 -14.89 7.27
C LEU A 40 8.81 -15.11 7.42
N ASP A 41 9.35 -16.00 6.60
CA ASP A 41 10.79 -16.29 6.60
C ASP A 41 11.57 -15.09 6.04
N LYS A 42 12.81 -14.93 6.49
CA LYS A 42 13.74 -13.91 6.00
C LYS A 42 15.07 -14.57 5.68
N SER A 43 15.67 -14.23 4.54
CA SER A 43 16.96 -14.80 4.12
C SER A 43 18.09 -14.56 5.14
N TYR A 44 17.96 -13.53 5.98
CA TYR A 44 18.87 -13.22 7.06
C TYR A 44 18.11 -12.73 8.30
N GLY A 45 18.59 -13.11 9.48
CA GLY A 45 18.04 -12.67 10.76
C GLY A 45 16.87 -13.53 11.26
N ALA A 46 16.05 -12.93 12.13
CA ALA A 46 14.87 -13.58 12.69
C ALA A 46 13.67 -13.47 11.73
N PRO A 47 12.76 -14.46 11.72
CA PRO A 47 11.54 -14.39 10.91
C PRO A 47 10.64 -13.26 11.39
N THR A 48 9.84 -12.72 10.46
CA THR A 48 8.87 -11.67 10.78
C THR A 48 7.56 -12.28 11.22
N ILE A 49 7.06 -11.86 12.37
CA ILE A 49 5.76 -12.29 12.89
C ILE A 49 4.80 -11.14 12.68
N THR A 50 3.77 -11.34 11.87
CA THR A 50 2.82 -10.27 11.53
C THR A 50 1.37 -10.73 11.59
N LYS A 51 0.48 -9.76 11.84
CA LYS A 51 -0.98 -9.88 11.65
C LYS A 51 -1.47 -8.95 10.53
N ASP A 52 -0.56 -8.32 9.80
CA ASP A 52 -0.92 -7.48 8.67
C ASP A 52 -1.12 -8.34 7.42
N GLY A 53 -2.33 -8.28 6.86
CA GLY A 53 -2.69 -9.00 5.64
C GLY A 53 -1.92 -8.52 4.41
N VAL A 54 -1.51 -7.25 4.35
CA VAL A 54 -0.75 -6.69 3.22
C VAL A 54 0.65 -7.30 3.19
N SER A 55 1.34 -7.29 4.32
CA SER A 55 2.64 -7.92 4.50
C SER A 55 2.59 -9.40 4.10
N VAL A 56 1.57 -10.14 4.55
CA VAL A 56 1.40 -11.55 4.18
C VAL A 56 1.15 -11.72 2.68
N ALA A 57 0.28 -10.91 2.07
CA ALA A 57 -0.01 -10.99 0.64
C ALA A 57 1.21 -10.63 -0.23
N LYS A 58 2.10 -9.73 0.25
CA LYS A 58 3.32 -9.33 -0.45
C LYS A 58 4.29 -10.49 -0.64
N GLU A 59 4.46 -11.33 0.38
CA GLU A 59 5.41 -12.45 0.39
C GLU A 59 4.93 -13.71 -0.36
N ILE A 60 3.67 -13.74 -0.83
CA ILE A 60 3.13 -14.92 -1.50
C ILE A 60 3.47 -14.89 -3.00
N GLU A 61 4.37 -15.80 -3.37
CA GLU A 61 4.69 -16.16 -4.75
C GLU A 61 4.66 -17.69 -4.87
N LEU A 62 4.06 -18.19 -5.95
CA LEU A 62 3.84 -19.64 -6.14
C LEU A 62 4.69 -20.17 -7.30
N ASP A 63 5.25 -21.37 -7.13
CA ASP A 63 6.09 -22.02 -8.15
C ASP A 63 5.33 -22.28 -9.46
N ASN A 64 4.06 -22.71 -9.36
CA ASN A 64 3.23 -22.94 -10.52
C ASN A 64 2.77 -21.61 -11.11
N LYS A 65 3.17 -21.31 -12.35
CA LYS A 65 2.88 -20.05 -13.02
C LYS A 65 1.38 -19.72 -13.13
N PHE A 66 0.52 -20.73 -13.34
CA PHE A 66 -0.94 -20.50 -13.45
C PHE A 66 -1.57 -20.21 -12.08
N GLU A 67 -1.10 -20.89 -11.04
CA GLU A 67 -1.53 -20.61 -9.67
C GLU A 67 -1.01 -19.23 -9.24
N ASN A 68 0.25 -18.91 -9.52
CA ASN A 68 0.84 -17.61 -9.22
C ASN A 68 0.08 -16.48 -9.90
N MET A 69 -0.30 -16.64 -11.18
CA MET A 69 -1.17 -15.66 -11.85
C MET A 69 -2.47 -15.42 -11.08
N GLY A 70 -3.11 -16.48 -10.57
CA GLY A 70 -4.28 -16.39 -9.70
C GLY A 70 -4.02 -15.59 -8.42
N ALA A 71 -2.92 -15.90 -7.73
CA ALA A 71 -2.50 -15.21 -6.52
C ALA A 71 -2.21 -13.72 -6.78
N GLN A 72 -1.43 -13.39 -7.81
CA GLN A 72 -1.07 -12.01 -8.14
C GLN A 72 -2.32 -11.17 -8.49
N MET A 73 -3.31 -11.71 -9.19
CA MET A 73 -4.56 -10.99 -9.47
C MET A 73 -5.32 -10.59 -8.19
N VAL A 74 -5.33 -11.44 -7.16
CA VAL A 74 -6.00 -11.11 -5.89
C VAL A 74 -5.13 -10.19 -5.01
N LYS A 75 -3.81 -10.32 -5.11
CA LYS A 75 -2.87 -9.39 -4.49
C LYS A 75 -3.06 -7.97 -5.03
N GLU A 76 -3.31 -7.79 -6.32
CA GLU A 76 -3.65 -6.47 -6.91
C GLU A 76 -4.95 -5.90 -6.32
N VAL A 77 -5.99 -6.74 -6.12
CA VAL A 77 -7.24 -6.31 -5.47
C VAL A 77 -6.99 -5.81 -4.04
N ALA A 78 -6.15 -6.52 -3.28
CA ALA A 78 -5.77 -6.12 -1.93
C ALA A 78 -4.97 -4.81 -1.93
N SER A 79 -3.99 -4.68 -2.83
CA SER A 79 -3.18 -3.46 -2.97
C SER A 79 -4.02 -2.24 -3.30
N HIS A 80 -4.88 -2.32 -4.33
CA HIS A 80 -5.74 -1.22 -4.71
C HIS A 80 -6.72 -0.79 -3.60
N THR A 81 -7.15 -1.74 -2.76
CA THR A 81 -7.97 -1.40 -1.58
C THR A 81 -7.15 -0.61 -0.56
N SER A 82 -5.90 -1.02 -0.32
CA SER A 82 -4.95 -0.30 0.54
C SER A 82 -4.68 1.11 0.01
N ASP A 83 -4.42 1.25 -1.28
CA ASP A 83 -4.07 2.52 -1.90
C ASP A 83 -5.24 3.51 -1.85
N ALA A 84 -6.48 3.02 -2.00
CA ALA A 84 -7.68 3.85 -2.03
C ALA A 84 -8.23 4.18 -0.63
N ALA A 85 -8.09 3.28 0.35
CA ALA A 85 -8.77 3.37 1.63
C ALA A 85 -7.85 3.26 2.86
N GLY A 86 -6.59 2.86 2.70
CA GLY A 86 -5.62 2.69 3.80
C GLY A 86 -5.84 1.46 4.70
N ASP A 87 -6.95 0.75 4.57
CA ASP A 87 -7.32 -0.44 5.35
C ASP A 87 -8.25 -1.36 4.52
N GLY A 88 -8.57 -2.55 5.04
CA GLY A 88 -9.58 -3.45 4.48
C GLY A 88 -9.03 -4.47 3.48
N THR A 89 -7.70 -4.57 3.34
CA THR A 89 -7.04 -5.47 2.38
C THR A 89 -7.37 -6.95 2.63
N THR A 90 -7.39 -7.36 3.89
CA THR A 90 -7.80 -8.72 4.30
C THR A 90 -9.28 -8.97 3.97
N THR A 91 -10.14 -7.99 4.22
CA THR A 91 -11.58 -8.08 3.91
C THR A 91 -11.82 -8.20 2.41
N ALA A 92 -11.14 -7.38 1.60
CA ALA A 92 -11.19 -7.44 0.14
C ALA A 92 -10.75 -8.80 -0.39
N THR A 93 -9.67 -9.36 0.17
CA THR A 93 -9.15 -10.68 -0.20
C THR A 93 -10.16 -11.80 0.10
N VAL A 94 -10.79 -11.78 1.28
CA VAL A 94 -11.81 -12.77 1.67
C VAL A 94 -13.06 -12.67 0.79
N LEU A 95 -13.52 -11.45 0.49
CA LEU A 95 -14.64 -11.22 -0.42
C LEU A 95 -14.33 -11.71 -1.84
N ALA A 96 -13.13 -11.40 -2.35
CA ALA A 96 -12.68 -11.85 -3.65
C ALA A 96 -12.65 -13.39 -3.73
N GLN A 97 -12.11 -14.07 -2.71
CA GLN A 97 -12.10 -15.53 -2.62
C GLN A 97 -13.53 -16.10 -2.68
N ALA A 98 -14.46 -15.54 -1.89
CA ALA A 98 -15.84 -16.03 -1.83
C ALA A 98 -16.58 -15.86 -3.17
N ILE A 99 -16.48 -14.68 -3.78
CA ILE A 99 -17.12 -14.36 -5.06
C ILE A 99 -16.56 -15.26 -6.18
N LEU A 100 -15.23 -15.40 -6.25
CA LEU A 100 -14.59 -16.25 -7.24
C LEU A 100 -14.99 -17.72 -7.06
N ARG A 101 -14.96 -18.24 -5.83
CA ARG A 101 -15.30 -19.65 -5.57
C ARG A 101 -16.73 -19.99 -6.02
N GLU A 102 -17.71 -19.17 -5.66
CA GLU A 102 -19.11 -19.43 -6.03
C GLU A 102 -19.39 -19.12 -7.51
N GLY A 103 -18.81 -18.05 -8.06
CA GLY A 103 -18.92 -17.73 -9.48
C GLY A 103 -18.36 -18.85 -10.35
N MET A 104 -17.27 -19.47 -9.94
CA MET A 104 -16.64 -20.57 -10.68
C MET A 104 -17.44 -21.87 -10.65
N LYS A 105 -18.13 -22.17 -9.54
CA LYS A 105 -19.10 -23.27 -9.49
C LYS A 105 -20.27 -23.03 -10.45
N ALA A 106 -20.77 -21.79 -10.51
CA ALA A 106 -21.85 -21.42 -11.43
C ALA A 106 -21.42 -21.56 -12.91
N VAL A 107 -20.18 -21.15 -13.24
CA VAL A 107 -19.62 -21.36 -14.59
C VAL A 107 -19.44 -22.85 -14.90
N ALA A 108 -18.98 -23.65 -13.94
CA ALA A 108 -18.88 -25.11 -14.12
C ALA A 108 -20.24 -25.79 -14.31
N ALA A 109 -21.32 -25.21 -13.76
CA ALA A 109 -22.70 -25.64 -13.99
C ALA A 109 -23.27 -25.19 -15.35
N GLY A 110 -22.48 -24.52 -16.21
CA GLY A 110 -22.88 -24.12 -17.55
C GLY A 110 -23.57 -22.75 -17.63
N ILE A 111 -23.58 -21.98 -16.54
CA ILE A 111 -24.13 -20.62 -16.54
C ILE A 111 -23.15 -19.68 -17.25
N ASN A 112 -23.67 -18.75 -18.05
CA ASN A 112 -22.87 -17.78 -18.79
C ASN A 112 -22.06 -16.87 -17.84
N PRO A 113 -20.70 -16.88 -17.92
CA PRO A 113 -19.85 -16.04 -17.08
C PRO A 113 -20.16 -14.55 -17.18
N MET A 114 -20.58 -14.08 -18.37
CA MET A 114 -20.88 -12.67 -18.60
C MET A 114 -22.18 -12.22 -17.91
N ASP A 115 -23.16 -13.12 -17.78
CA ASP A 115 -24.39 -12.84 -17.04
C ASP A 115 -24.14 -12.87 -15.53
N ILE A 116 -23.31 -13.80 -15.05
CA ILE A 116 -22.87 -13.86 -13.65
C ILE A 116 -22.18 -12.55 -13.26
N LYS A 117 -21.20 -12.10 -14.06
CA LYS A 117 -20.50 -10.83 -13.84
C LYS A 117 -21.47 -9.65 -13.78
N ARG A 118 -22.38 -9.52 -14.75
CA ARG A 118 -23.39 -8.45 -14.75
C ARG A 118 -24.29 -8.48 -13.50
N GLY A 119 -24.64 -9.67 -13.03
CA GLY A 119 -25.39 -9.85 -11.79
C GLY A 119 -24.61 -9.38 -10.56
N ILE A 120 -23.34 -9.76 -10.45
CA ILE A 120 -22.44 -9.33 -9.37
C ILE A 120 -22.28 -7.81 -9.40
N ASP A 121 -21.96 -7.22 -10.55
CA ASP A 121 -21.76 -5.77 -10.69
C ASP A 121 -23.01 -4.99 -10.24
N LYS A 122 -24.21 -5.46 -10.62
CA LYS A 122 -25.48 -4.85 -10.20
C LYS A 122 -25.72 -4.98 -8.71
N ALA A 123 -25.40 -6.13 -8.11
CA ALA A 123 -25.55 -6.35 -6.67
C ALA A 123 -24.56 -5.49 -5.86
N VAL A 124 -23.32 -5.35 -6.34
CA VAL A 124 -22.30 -4.49 -5.72
C VAL A 124 -22.74 -3.03 -5.77
N ALA A 125 -23.22 -2.53 -6.91
CA ALA A 125 -23.72 -1.15 -7.03
C ALA A 125 -24.84 -0.85 -6.03
N ALA A 126 -25.84 -1.73 -5.92
CA ALA A 126 -26.92 -1.58 -4.96
C ALA A 126 -26.44 -1.68 -3.49
N SER A 127 -25.44 -2.53 -3.24
CA SER A 127 -24.84 -2.68 -1.90
C SER A 127 -24.09 -1.42 -1.48
N VAL A 128 -23.36 -0.79 -2.40
CA VAL A 128 -22.64 0.48 -2.15
C VAL A 128 -23.63 1.61 -1.84
N GLU A 129 -24.69 1.76 -2.62
CA GLU A 129 -25.74 2.75 -2.36
C GLU A 129 -26.37 2.53 -0.97
N LYS A 130 -26.65 1.27 -0.62
CA LYS A 130 -27.20 0.95 0.70
C LYS A 130 -26.21 1.24 1.83
N LEU A 131 -24.92 0.93 1.65
CA LEU A 131 -23.87 1.23 2.62
C LEU A 131 -23.73 2.73 2.85
N GLN A 132 -23.79 3.55 1.80
CA GLN A 132 -23.79 5.01 1.92
C GLN A 132 -24.99 5.50 2.75
N SER A 133 -26.18 4.92 2.54
CA SER A 133 -27.38 5.27 3.33
C SER A 133 -27.29 4.89 4.82
N MET A 134 -26.42 3.93 5.15
CA MET A 134 -26.19 3.46 6.52
C MET A 134 -24.99 4.16 7.19
N SER A 135 -24.23 4.94 6.42
CA SER A 135 -23.04 5.62 6.91
C SER A 135 -23.41 6.64 7.98
N ALA A 136 -22.64 6.65 9.06
CA ALA A 136 -22.71 7.67 10.11
C ALA A 136 -21.46 8.53 10.00
N SER A 137 -21.62 9.86 10.07
CA SER A 137 -20.47 10.77 10.01
C SER A 137 -19.63 10.66 11.28
N CYS A 138 -18.32 10.70 11.10
CA CYS A 138 -17.32 10.65 12.17
C CYS A 138 -16.87 12.09 12.47
N ASP A 139 -17.75 12.86 13.12
CA ASP A 139 -17.52 14.29 13.26
C ASP A 139 -16.84 14.69 14.56
N ASP A 140 -17.00 13.87 15.61
CA ASP A 140 -16.51 14.10 16.95
C ASP A 140 -15.20 13.37 17.25
N ASP A 141 -14.37 13.97 18.09
CA ASP A 141 -13.06 13.44 18.49
C ASP A 141 -13.16 12.02 19.08
N LYS A 142 -14.29 11.71 19.73
CA LYS A 142 -14.53 10.38 20.29
C LYS A 142 -14.72 9.32 19.21
N ALA A 143 -15.47 9.62 18.15
CA ALA A 143 -15.62 8.70 17.03
C ALA A 143 -14.29 8.54 16.28
N ILE A 144 -13.52 9.62 16.09
CA ILE A 144 -12.18 9.58 15.47
C ILE A 144 -11.26 8.66 16.27
N ALA A 145 -11.18 8.84 17.60
CA ALA A 145 -10.39 7.99 18.47
C ALA A 145 -10.83 6.52 18.39
N GLN A 146 -12.15 6.28 18.36
CA GLN A 146 -12.69 4.93 18.26
C GLN A 146 -12.32 4.24 16.94
N VAL A 147 -12.38 4.96 15.81
CA VAL A 147 -11.95 4.44 14.51
C VAL A 147 -10.46 4.12 14.54
N GLY A 148 -9.62 5.06 15.00
CA GLY A 148 -8.18 4.85 15.14
C GLY A 148 -7.84 3.64 16.01
N THR A 149 -8.53 3.47 17.14
CA THR A 149 -8.36 2.31 18.03
C THR A 149 -8.72 1.00 17.34
N ILE A 150 -9.82 0.94 16.60
CA ILE A 150 -10.24 -0.30 15.94
C ILE A 150 -9.23 -0.68 14.85
N SER A 151 -8.80 0.27 14.03
CA SER A 151 -7.78 0.04 12.98
C SER A 151 -6.42 -0.33 13.58
N ALA A 152 -6.06 0.21 14.74
CA ALA A 152 -4.85 -0.14 15.48
C ALA A 152 -4.99 -1.42 16.33
N ASN A 153 -5.80 -2.40 15.91
CA ASN A 153 -6.01 -3.66 16.63
C ASN A 153 -6.46 -3.51 18.09
N SER A 154 -7.38 -2.56 18.34
CA SER A 154 -7.93 -2.22 19.67
C SER A 154 -6.94 -1.54 20.62
N ASP A 155 -5.94 -0.83 20.09
CA ASP A 155 -5.04 0.00 20.88
C ASP A 155 -5.64 1.39 21.16
N LEU A 156 -5.94 1.63 22.44
CA LEU A 156 -6.52 2.91 22.90
C LEU A 156 -5.50 4.05 22.88
N SER A 157 -4.21 3.76 23.03
CA SER A 157 -3.16 4.79 23.02
C SER A 157 -3.00 5.41 21.64
N VAL A 158 -2.96 4.56 20.59
CA VAL A 158 -2.86 4.99 19.19
C VAL A 158 -4.08 5.80 18.77
N GLY A 159 -5.29 5.31 19.08
CA GLY A 159 -6.52 6.04 18.75
C GLY A 159 -6.61 7.41 19.45
N GLY A 160 -6.16 7.50 20.71
CA GLY A 160 -6.12 8.75 21.46
C GLY A 160 -5.18 9.78 20.83
N ILE A 161 -3.97 9.38 20.46
CA ILE A 161 -2.96 10.28 19.86
C ILE A 161 -3.40 10.76 18.48
N ILE A 162 -3.99 9.89 17.66
CA ILE A 162 -4.53 10.29 16.35
C ILE A 162 -5.61 11.36 16.52
N ALA A 163 -6.53 11.19 17.47
CA ALA A 163 -7.58 12.18 17.72
C ALA A 163 -7.00 13.52 18.20
N GLU A 164 -6.00 13.50 19.09
CA GLU A 164 -5.32 14.72 19.54
C GLU A 164 -4.57 15.42 18.40
N ALA A 165 -3.88 14.65 17.55
CA ALA A 165 -3.19 15.17 16.37
C ALA A 165 -4.17 15.86 15.42
N MET A 166 -5.26 15.17 15.03
CA MET A 166 -6.30 15.72 14.16
C MET A 166 -6.98 16.96 14.76
N GLN A 167 -7.08 17.05 16.09
CA GLN A 167 -7.62 18.25 16.74
C GLN A 167 -6.68 19.46 16.60
N LYS A 168 -5.35 19.24 16.67
CA LYS A 168 -4.35 20.31 16.56
C LYS A 168 -4.15 20.79 15.12
N VAL A 169 -4.07 19.89 14.14
CA VAL A 169 -3.82 20.24 12.72
C VAL A 169 -5.09 20.42 11.89
N GLY A 170 -6.25 20.01 12.44
CA GLY A 170 -7.53 19.95 11.73
C GLY A 170 -7.71 18.66 10.93
N LYS A 171 -8.95 18.37 10.50
CA LYS A 171 -9.30 17.11 9.80
C LYS A 171 -8.59 16.93 8.45
N GLU A 172 -8.19 18.03 7.82
CA GLU A 172 -7.45 18.05 6.55
C GLU A 172 -5.97 18.42 6.75
N GLY A 173 -5.50 18.43 8.00
CA GLY A 173 -4.10 18.68 8.33
C GLY A 173 -3.20 17.49 8.01
N VAL A 174 -1.91 17.78 7.79
CA VAL A 174 -0.90 16.75 7.52
C VAL A 174 -0.46 16.12 8.84
N ILE A 175 -0.43 14.79 8.89
CA ILE A 175 0.06 14.01 10.03
C ILE A 175 1.14 13.07 9.51
N THR A 176 2.32 13.12 10.14
CA THR A 176 3.44 12.21 9.89
C THR A 176 3.72 11.36 11.13
N VAL A 177 4.35 10.21 10.92
CA VAL A 177 4.75 9.29 12.01
C VAL A 177 6.25 9.05 11.85
N GLU A 178 6.99 9.22 12.94
CA GLU A 178 8.43 9.02 13.00
C GLU A 178 8.79 8.07 14.15
N ASP A 179 9.94 7.41 14.05
CA ASP A 179 10.44 6.53 15.11
C ASP A 179 10.82 7.37 16.35
N GLY A 180 10.21 7.06 17.48
CA GLY A 180 10.48 7.73 18.75
C GLY A 180 11.86 7.38 19.32
N SER A 181 12.50 8.35 19.98
CA SER A 181 13.77 8.14 20.69
C SER A 181 13.59 7.56 22.12
N GLY A 182 12.36 7.57 22.63
CA GLY A 182 11.97 7.12 23.97
C GLY A 182 10.98 5.95 23.96
N PHE A 183 10.46 5.62 25.15
CA PHE A 183 9.43 4.57 25.34
C PHE A 183 7.99 5.11 25.26
N GLU A 184 7.82 6.41 25.46
CA GLU A 184 6.52 7.07 25.43
C GLU A 184 6.24 7.60 24.03
N ASN A 185 4.97 7.62 23.65
CA ASN A 185 4.56 8.24 22.40
C ASN A 185 4.55 9.77 22.56
N GLU A 186 5.09 10.48 21.58
CA GLU A 186 5.19 11.95 21.58
C GLU A 186 4.34 12.52 20.44
N LEU A 187 3.77 13.71 20.66
CA LEU A 187 2.99 14.43 19.65
C LEU A 187 3.45 15.89 19.61
N ASP A 188 4.21 16.22 18.57
CA ASP A 188 4.67 17.56 18.30
C ASP A 188 4.03 18.13 17.04
N VAL A 189 3.70 19.43 17.10
CA VAL A 189 3.20 20.17 15.94
C VAL A 189 4.34 21.05 15.45
N VAL A 190 4.79 20.77 14.23
CA VAL A 190 5.86 21.52 13.57
C VAL A 190 5.31 22.30 12.38
N GLU A 191 5.98 23.39 12.02
CA GLU A 191 5.69 24.09 10.78
C GLU A 191 6.26 23.28 9.60
N GLY A 192 5.38 22.84 8.71
CA GLY A 192 5.73 22.05 7.53
C GLY A 192 4.70 22.22 6.42
N MET A 193 4.95 21.56 5.29
CA MET A 193 4.01 21.56 4.16
C MET A 193 4.08 20.25 3.38
N GLN A 194 2.95 19.88 2.76
CA GLN A 194 2.83 18.78 1.81
C GLN A 194 2.25 19.31 0.50
N PHE A 195 2.68 18.75 -0.62
CA PHE A 195 2.16 19.05 -1.95
C PHE A 195 2.17 17.79 -2.83
N ASP A 196 1.28 17.73 -3.81
CA ASP A 196 1.03 16.53 -4.63
C ASP A 196 2.11 16.32 -5.73
N ARG A 197 3.35 16.06 -5.32
CA ARG A 197 4.45 15.66 -6.21
C ARG A 197 5.27 14.55 -5.56
N GLY A 198 5.48 13.45 -6.28
CA GLY A 198 6.34 12.34 -5.85
C GLY A 198 7.75 12.41 -6.44
N TYR A 199 8.57 11.40 -6.14
CA TYR A 199 9.88 11.22 -6.76
C TYR A 199 9.77 10.87 -8.25
N LEU A 200 10.69 11.38 -9.06
CA LEU A 200 10.71 11.13 -10.51
C LEU A 200 11.20 9.72 -10.89
N SER A 201 11.89 9.05 -9.97
CA SER A 201 12.46 7.73 -10.17
C SER A 201 12.28 6.86 -8.93
N PRO A 202 11.83 5.60 -9.05
CA PRO A 202 11.72 4.67 -7.93
C PRO A 202 13.07 4.36 -7.25
N TYR A 203 14.19 4.65 -7.93
CA TYR A 203 15.52 4.45 -7.37
C TYR A 203 15.88 5.44 -6.25
N PHE A 204 15.09 6.50 -6.05
CA PHE A 204 15.29 7.43 -4.92
C PHE A 204 14.64 6.95 -3.61
N VAL A 205 13.96 5.79 -3.62
CA VAL A 205 13.38 5.19 -2.43
C VAL A 205 14.49 4.74 -1.48
N THR A 206 14.46 5.25 -0.26
CA THR A 206 15.38 4.88 0.83
C THR A 206 14.80 3.79 1.70
N ASP A 207 13.48 3.81 1.94
CA ASP A 207 12.76 2.77 2.65
C ASP A 207 11.94 1.90 1.68
N GLN A 208 12.43 0.69 1.43
CA GLN A 208 11.77 -0.28 0.55
C GLN A 208 10.47 -0.86 1.12
N GLN A 209 10.20 -0.70 2.43
CA GLN A 209 8.98 -1.22 3.05
C GLN A 209 7.79 -0.30 2.78
N THR A 210 7.96 0.99 3.06
CA THR A 210 6.95 2.04 2.84
C THR A 210 6.99 2.59 1.41
N MET A 211 8.05 2.30 0.65
CA MET A 211 8.34 2.91 -0.65
C MET A 211 8.49 4.44 -0.54
N ALA A 212 9.07 4.90 0.56
CA ALA A 212 9.31 6.31 0.85
C ALA A 212 10.78 6.73 0.60
N ALA A 213 10.98 8.03 0.42
CA ALA A 213 12.29 8.67 0.29
C ALA A 213 12.50 9.61 1.49
N ASP A 214 13.08 9.05 2.56
CA ASP A 214 13.30 9.71 3.84
C ASP A 214 14.68 10.34 3.87
N LEU A 215 14.72 11.66 4.04
CA LEU A 215 15.96 12.44 4.09
C LEU A 215 16.07 13.16 5.43
N GLU A 216 17.10 12.84 6.21
CA GLU A 216 17.38 13.53 7.47
C GLU A 216 18.15 14.83 7.25
N ASN A 217 17.63 15.94 7.80
CA ASN A 217 18.24 17.27 7.72
C ASN A 217 18.75 17.65 6.30
N PRO A 218 17.93 17.54 5.24
CA PRO A 218 18.39 17.81 3.88
C PRO A 218 18.59 19.31 3.64
N PHE A 219 19.43 19.62 2.65
CA PHE A 219 19.32 20.89 1.94
C PHE A 219 18.16 20.83 0.95
N VAL A 220 17.49 21.95 0.72
CA VAL A 220 16.40 22.05 -0.26
C VAL A 220 16.81 23.04 -1.34
N LEU A 221 16.97 22.54 -2.57
CA LEU A 221 17.21 23.36 -3.76
C LEU A 221 15.87 23.63 -4.45
N LEU A 222 15.49 24.91 -4.51
CA LEU A 222 14.32 25.37 -5.27
C LEU A 222 14.78 25.98 -6.58
N PHE A 223 14.30 25.46 -7.71
CA PHE A 223 14.70 25.92 -9.04
C PHE A 223 13.49 26.07 -9.98
N ASP A 224 13.19 27.29 -10.39
CA ASP A 224 11.97 27.63 -11.15
C ASP A 224 12.04 27.29 -12.66
N LYS A 225 12.87 26.33 -13.07
CA LYS A 225 13.02 25.92 -14.47
C LYS A 225 13.28 24.42 -14.58
N LYS A 226 13.17 23.89 -15.80
CA LYS A 226 13.59 22.53 -16.11
C LYS A 226 15.10 22.35 -16.03
N ILE A 227 15.53 21.23 -15.45
CA ILE A 227 16.93 20.83 -15.37
C ILE A 227 17.15 19.64 -16.31
N SER A 228 17.85 19.87 -17.42
CA SER A 228 18.22 18.83 -18.38
C SER A 228 19.71 18.51 -18.38
N ASN A 229 20.55 19.44 -17.92
CA ASN A 229 22.01 19.32 -17.92
C ASN A 229 22.57 19.31 -16.50
N ILE A 230 23.33 18.26 -16.16
CA ILE A 230 23.95 18.10 -14.84
C ILE A 230 24.99 19.18 -14.53
N ARG A 231 25.59 19.81 -15.54
CA ARG A 231 26.63 20.84 -15.35
C ARG A 231 26.14 22.04 -14.55
N GLU A 232 24.86 22.37 -14.63
CA GLU A 232 24.25 23.47 -13.88
C GLU A 232 24.11 23.12 -12.39
N LEU A 233 24.06 21.83 -12.05
CA LEU A 233 23.96 21.34 -10.68
C LEU A 233 25.31 21.00 -10.02
N LEU A 234 26.36 20.76 -10.80
CA LEU A 234 27.67 20.31 -10.29
C LEU A 234 28.22 21.18 -9.13
N PRO A 235 28.26 22.53 -9.22
CA PRO A 235 28.79 23.34 -8.12
C PRO A 235 27.98 23.18 -6.82
N THR A 236 26.66 23.02 -6.94
CA THR A 236 25.75 22.82 -5.82
C THR A 236 25.92 21.44 -5.21
N LEU A 237 26.00 20.40 -6.04
CA LEU A 237 26.23 19.02 -5.60
C LEU A 237 27.57 18.87 -4.88
N GLU A 238 28.64 19.50 -5.38
CA GLU A 238 29.95 19.51 -4.71
C GLU A 238 29.91 20.20 -3.35
N ALA A 239 29.17 21.30 -3.21
CA ALA A 239 29.01 22.00 -1.95
C ALA A 239 28.24 21.17 -0.92
N VAL A 240 27.16 20.51 -1.36
CA VAL A 240 26.35 19.61 -0.53
C VAL A 240 27.17 18.39 -0.10
N ALA A 241 27.91 17.78 -1.02
CA ALA A 241 28.76 16.63 -0.72
C ALA A 241 29.82 16.95 0.35
N LYS A 242 30.42 18.15 0.30
CA LYS A 242 31.34 18.62 1.35
C LYS A 242 30.69 18.74 2.72
N ALA A 243 29.40 19.09 2.77
CA ALA A 243 28.64 19.19 4.01
C ALA A 243 28.13 17.83 4.52
N SER A 244 28.26 16.75 3.72
CA SER A 244 27.80 15.39 4.06
C SER A 244 26.33 15.36 4.52
N ARG A 245 25.48 16.12 3.85
CA ARG A 245 24.03 16.17 4.10
C ARG A 245 23.26 15.85 2.82
N PRO A 246 22.07 15.24 2.90
CA PRO A 246 21.26 14.96 1.72
C PRO A 246 20.74 16.24 1.04
N LEU A 247 20.30 16.13 -0.21
CA LEU A 247 19.74 17.23 -1.00
C LEU A 247 18.40 16.83 -1.62
N LEU A 248 17.37 17.60 -1.32
CA LEU A 248 16.08 17.57 -2.00
C LEU A 248 16.09 18.62 -3.12
N ILE A 249 15.80 18.22 -4.34
CA ILE A 249 15.71 19.13 -5.50
C ILE A 249 14.24 19.27 -5.90
N ILE A 250 13.71 20.49 -5.83
CA ILE A 250 12.37 20.83 -6.30
C ILE A 250 12.54 21.76 -7.51
N ALA A 251 12.20 21.26 -8.68
CA ALA A 251 12.28 21.99 -9.94
C ALA A 251 10.98 21.85 -10.76
N GLU A 252 10.86 22.59 -11.85
CA GLU A 252 9.73 22.42 -12.80
C GLU A 252 9.69 20.99 -13.36
N ASP A 253 10.86 20.48 -13.76
CA ASP A 253 11.07 19.11 -14.21
C ASP A 253 12.58 18.75 -14.17
N ILE A 254 12.91 17.45 -14.06
CA ILE A 254 14.29 16.94 -14.17
C ILE A 254 14.31 15.81 -15.19
N GLU A 255 14.96 16.05 -16.32
CA GLU A 255 14.88 15.17 -17.49
C GLU A 255 16.26 14.76 -18.01
N GLY A 256 16.29 13.72 -18.83
CA GLY A 256 17.46 13.34 -19.64
C GLY A 256 18.69 12.94 -18.83
N GLU A 257 19.83 13.54 -19.18
CA GLU A 257 21.14 13.23 -18.59
C GLU A 257 21.19 13.59 -17.11
N ALA A 258 20.52 14.68 -16.70
CA ALA A 258 20.49 15.10 -15.31
C ALA A 258 19.84 14.04 -14.41
N LEU A 259 18.65 13.55 -14.79
CA LEU A 259 17.95 12.52 -14.02
C LEU A 259 18.73 11.20 -13.99
N ALA A 260 19.26 10.75 -15.13
CA ALA A 260 20.05 9.53 -15.20
C ALA A 260 21.29 9.60 -14.29
N THR A 261 21.96 10.76 -14.26
CA THR A 261 23.14 10.97 -13.41
C THR A 261 22.77 10.98 -11.93
N LEU A 262 21.67 11.62 -11.55
CA LEU A 262 21.18 11.63 -10.16
C LEU A 262 20.79 10.23 -9.69
N VAL A 263 20.18 9.41 -10.55
CA VAL A 263 19.80 8.03 -10.21
C VAL A 263 21.02 7.13 -10.03
N VAL A 264 22.09 7.32 -10.81
CA VAL A 264 23.30 6.49 -10.68
C VAL A 264 24.15 6.90 -9.47
N ASN A 265 24.05 8.16 -9.03
CA ASN A 265 24.82 8.72 -7.92
C ASN A 265 23.96 9.00 -6.68
N SER A 266 22.77 8.37 -6.58
CA SER A 266 21.88 8.43 -5.41
C SER A 266 22.49 7.76 -4.20
#